data_AF-A0A1U7ZI42-F1
#
_entry.id   AF-A0A1U7ZI42-F1
#
_cell.length_a   1.000
_cell.length_b   1.000
_cell.length_c   1.000
_cell.angle_alpha   90.00
_cell.angle_beta   90.00
_cell.angle_gamma   90.00
#
_symmetry.space_group_name_H-M   'P 1'
#
loop_
_entity.id
_entity.type
_entity.pdbx_description
1 polymer ?
#
loop_
_entity_poly.entity_id
_entity_poly.type
_entity_poly.pdbx_seq_one_letter_code
_entity_poly.pdbx_strand_id
1 'polypeptide(L)'
;MYEEQNRSTQQTVLKMFMTTQISKGHKVHDHCLRMMGYINELEALGSGLDHGTQVDAILNSMPSSFNGFILKYNINKLNVSVQELSNMLPRAKDLLKKDEPVVMLVETNKTGKKKRKAKKPQKKTTKPKK
;
A
#
# COMPACT_ATOMS: atom_id res chain seq x y z
N MET A 1 6.90 -8.45 -42.46
CA MET A 1 5.77 -7.57 -42.11
C MET A 1 4.99 -8.09 -40.90
N TYR A 2 4.45 -9.32 -40.90
CA TYR A 2 3.72 -9.87 -39.74
C TYR A 2 4.56 -9.99 -38.46
N GLU A 3 5.78 -10.55 -38.56
CA GLU A 3 6.72 -10.67 -37.43
C GLU A 3 7.15 -9.33 -36.83
N GLU A 4 7.34 -8.33 -37.70
CA GLU A 4 7.76 -6.98 -37.31
C GLU A 4 6.63 -6.22 -36.59
N GLN A 5 5.39 -6.42 -37.05
CA GLN A 5 4.20 -5.91 -36.39
C GLN A 5 3.98 -6.58 -35.02
N ASN A 6 4.19 -7.90 -34.92
CA ASN A 6 4.11 -8.61 -33.65
C ASN A 6 5.14 -8.10 -32.64
N ARG A 7 6.41 -7.96 -33.06
CA ARG A 7 7.49 -7.41 -32.22
C ARG A 7 7.21 -5.97 -31.78
N SER A 8 6.70 -5.13 -32.68
CA SER A 8 6.36 -3.74 -32.33
C SER A 8 5.18 -3.63 -31.34
N THR A 9 4.20 -4.53 -31.48
CA THR A 9 3.06 -4.64 -30.56
C THR A 9 3.52 -5.09 -29.19
N GLN A 10 4.33 -6.16 -29.14
CA GLN A 10 4.95 -6.67 -27.92
C GLN A 10 5.74 -5.59 -27.16
N GLN A 11 6.58 -4.82 -27.87
CA GLN A 11 7.33 -3.73 -27.26
C GLN A 11 6.42 -2.64 -26.68
N THR A 12 5.31 -2.35 -27.36
CA THR A 12 4.33 -1.36 -26.92
C THR A 12 3.65 -1.80 -25.62
N VAL A 13 3.17 -3.05 -25.57
CA VAL A 13 2.52 -3.62 -24.39
C VAL A 13 3.50 -3.72 -23.22
N LEU A 14 4.74 -4.15 -23.48
CA LEU A 14 5.79 -4.24 -22.46
C LEU A 14 6.11 -2.86 -21.89
N LYS A 15 6.19 -1.84 -22.74
CA LYS A 15 6.38 -0.45 -22.30
C LYS A 15 5.21 0.02 -21.44
N MET A 16 3.97 -0.25 -21.83
CA MET A 16 2.79 0.08 -21.02
C MET A 16 2.83 -0.64 -19.68
N PHE A 17 3.15 -1.93 -19.67
CA PHE A 17 3.28 -2.74 -18.47
C PHE A 17 4.30 -2.16 -17.47
N MET A 18 5.50 -1.81 -17.94
CA MET A 18 6.59 -1.31 -17.09
C MET A 18 6.41 0.14 -16.63
N THR A 19 5.65 0.96 -17.37
CA THR A 19 5.43 2.38 -17.06
C THR A 19 4.12 2.65 -16.32
N THR A 20 3.22 1.66 -16.26
CA THR A 20 1.94 1.79 -15.57
C THR A 20 2.16 1.86 -14.07
N GLN A 21 1.87 3.02 -13.48
CA GLN A 21 1.88 3.23 -12.04
C GLN A 21 0.48 3.58 -11.56
N ILE A 22 0.12 3.13 -10.36
CA ILE A 22 -1.17 3.50 -9.80
C ILE A 22 -1.14 4.94 -9.27
N SER A 23 -2.04 5.77 -9.79
CA SER A 23 -2.18 7.16 -9.33
C SER A 23 -2.86 7.24 -7.96
N LYS A 24 -2.52 8.28 -7.18
CA LYS A 24 -3.14 8.55 -5.88
C LYS A 24 -4.65 8.73 -6.06
N GLY A 25 -5.43 7.78 -5.51
CA GLY A 25 -6.90 7.78 -5.59
C GLY A 25 -7.50 6.64 -6.40
N HIS A 26 -6.71 5.94 -7.23
CA HIS A 26 -7.20 4.76 -7.95
C HIS A 26 -7.36 3.53 -7.03
N LYS A 27 -8.30 2.64 -7.39
CA LYS A 27 -8.49 1.36 -6.71
C LYS A 27 -7.35 0.41 -7.07
N VAL A 28 -6.74 -0.17 -6.05
CA VAL A 28 -5.63 -1.12 -6.18
C VAL A 28 -6.07 -2.38 -6.92
N HIS A 29 -7.30 -2.82 -6.70
CA HIS A 29 -7.87 -3.98 -7.39
C HIS A 29 -7.94 -3.76 -8.90
N ASP A 30 -8.53 -2.64 -9.36
CA ASP A 30 -8.65 -2.31 -10.79
C ASP A 30 -7.27 -2.21 -11.46
N HIS A 31 -6.28 -1.68 -10.75
CA HIS A 31 -4.89 -1.62 -11.22
C HIS A 31 -4.28 -3.02 -11.38
N CYS A 32 -4.47 -3.93 -10.41
CA CYS A 32 -4.00 -5.31 -10.51
C CYS A 32 -4.64 -6.05 -11.68
N LEU A 33 -5.94 -5.85 -11.92
CA LEU A 33 -6.65 -6.41 -13.07
C LEU A 33 -6.04 -5.93 -14.40
N ARG A 34 -5.72 -4.63 -14.49
CA ARG A 34 -5.06 -4.08 -15.69
C ARG A 34 -3.68 -4.68 -15.90
N MET A 35 -2.87 -4.79 -14.85
CA MET A 35 -1.54 -5.39 -14.92
C MET A 35 -1.59 -6.86 -15.35
N MET A 36 -2.57 -7.63 -14.85
CA MET A 36 -2.81 -9.01 -15.31
C MET A 36 -3.22 -9.06 -16.80
N GLY A 37 -4.02 -8.09 -17.26
CA GLY A 37 -4.36 -7.96 -18.68
C GLY A 37 -3.12 -7.82 -19.57
N TYR A 38 -2.16 -6.95 -19.19
CA TYR A 38 -0.92 -6.80 -19.92
C TYR A 38 -0.04 -8.06 -19.90
N ILE A 39 0.00 -8.78 -18.77
CA ILE A 39 0.73 -10.05 -18.68
C ILE A 39 0.14 -11.07 -19.66
N ASN A 40 -1.18 -11.26 -19.65
CA ASN A 40 -1.87 -12.19 -20.55
C ASN A 40 -1.63 -11.83 -22.03
N GLU A 41 -1.66 -10.53 -22.35
CA GLU A 41 -1.38 -10.05 -23.71
C GLU A 41 0.08 -10.30 -24.12
N LEU A 42 1.03 -10.07 -23.22
CA LEU A 42 2.44 -10.38 -23.45
C LEU A 42 2.70 -11.89 -23.62
N GLU A 43 2.00 -12.74 -22.86
CA GLU A 43 2.06 -14.19 -23.03
C GLU A 43 1.49 -14.64 -24.37
N ALA A 44 0.34 -14.08 -24.78
CA ALA A 44 -0.26 -14.35 -26.09
C ALA A 44 0.65 -13.92 -27.26
N LEU A 45 1.45 -12.85 -27.07
CA LEU A 45 2.45 -12.38 -28.03
C LEU A 45 3.77 -13.18 -27.98
N GLY A 46 3.89 -14.19 -27.11
CA GLY A 46 5.07 -15.06 -27.01
C GLY A 46 6.24 -14.45 -26.24
N SER A 47 5.98 -13.50 -25.34
CA SER A 47 7.05 -12.74 -24.66
C SER A 47 7.86 -13.54 -23.64
N GLY A 48 7.31 -14.64 -23.12
CA GLY A 48 8.01 -15.49 -22.14
C GLY A 48 8.45 -14.75 -20.87
N LEU A 49 7.63 -13.84 -20.35
CA LEU A 49 7.95 -13.10 -19.13
C LEU A 49 8.01 -14.05 -17.94
N ASP A 50 9.17 -14.11 -17.29
CA ASP A 50 9.33 -14.92 -16.08
C ASP A 50 8.40 -14.44 -14.96
N HIS A 51 7.88 -15.40 -14.21
CA HIS A 51 6.93 -15.15 -13.13
C HIS A 51 7.46 -14.16 -12.08
N GLY A 52 8.75 -14.22 -11.75
CA GLY A 52 9.37 -13.25 -10.83
C GLY A 52 9.30 -11.82 -11.38
N THR A 53 9.56 -11.66 -12.68
CA THR A 53 9.50 -10.34 -13.34
C THR A 53 8.08 -9.79 -13.36
N GLN A 54 7.07 -10.64 -13.56
CA GLN A 54 5.66 -10.23 -13.53
C GLN A 54 5.28 -9.69 -12.15
N VAL A 55 5.68 -10.40 -11.09
CA VAL A 55 5.44 -10.02 -9.70
C VAL A 55 6.17 -8.73 -9.34
N ASP A 56 7.45 -8.62 -9.69
CA ASP A 56 8.27 -7.43 -9.42
C ASP A 56 7.72 -6.18 -10.11
N ALA A 57 7.26 -6.32 -11.36
CA ALA A 57 6.64 -5.21 -12.08
C ALA A 57 5.34 -4.73 -11.42
N ILE A 58 4.50 -5.66 -10.93
CA ILE A 58 3.30 -5.29 -10.18
C ILE A 58 3.68 -4.58 -8.87
N LEU A 59 4.65 -5.09 -8.13
CA LEU A 59 5.12 -4.45 -6.88
C LEU A 59 5.68 -3.05 -7.13
N ASN A 60 6.48 -2.86 -8.17
CA ASN A 60 7.07 -1.56 -8.55
C ASN A 60 6.02 -0.54 -9.05
N SER A 61 4.88 -1.02 -9.56
CA SER A 61 3.77 -0.16 -9.98
C SER A 61 2.94 0.39 -8.83
N MET A 62 3.13 -0.12 -7.61
CA MET A 62 2.39 0.29 -6.41
C MET A 62 2.82 1.69 -5.94
N PRO A 63 1.92 2.44 -5.27
CA PRO A 63 2.26 3.74 -4.74
C PRO A 63 3.08 3.59 -3.45
N SER A 64 3.84 4.61 -3.07
CA SER A 64 4.71 4.59 -1.89
C SER A 64 4.00 4.29 -0.56
N SER A 65 2.67 4.44 -0.49
CA SER A 65 1.86 3.97 0.64
C SER A 65 1.98 2.46 0.90
N PHE A 66 2.37 1.67 -0.11
CA PHE A 66 2.54 0.21 0.00
C PHE A 66 3.98 -0.21 0.33
N ASN A 67 4.89 0.73 0.54
CA ASN A 67 6.30 0.41 0.83
C ASN A 67 6.47 -0.54 2.02
N GLY A 68 5.64 -0.42 3.06
CA GLY A 68 5.66 -1.34 4.21
C GLY A 68 5.29 -2.78 3.84
N PHE A 69 4.35 -2.96 2.91
CA PHE A 69 3.99 -4.27 2.38
C PHE A 69 5.10 -4.84 1.49
N ILE A 70 5.67 -4.02 0.58
CA ILE A 70 6.77 -4.42 -0.31
C ILE A 70 8.00 -4.85 0.50
N LEU A 71 8.35 -4.11 1.55
CA LEU A 71 9.46 -4.44 2.44
C LEU A 71 9.24 -5.80 3.12
N LYS A 72 8.02 -6.03 3.65
CA LYS A 72 7.67 -7.32 4.27
C LYS A 72 7.72 -8.47 3.28
N TYR A 73 7.24 -8.25 2.06
CA TYR A 73 7.30 -9.22 0.97
C TYR A 73 8.75 -9.62 0.65
N ASN A 74 9.63 -8.63 0.46
CA ASN A 74 11.04 -8.84 0.15
C ASN A 74 11.80 -9.55 1.29
N ILE A 75 11.54 -9.16 2.55
CA ILE A 75 12.17 -9.78 3.72
C ILE A 75 11.73 -11.22 3.89
N ASN A 76 10.43 -11.50 3.73
CA ASN A 76 9.89 -12.84 3.93
C ASN A 76 10.10 -13.77 2.72
N LYS A 77 10.73 -13.28 1.63
CA LYS A 77 10.95 -14.02 0.37
C LYS A 77 9.71 -14.81 -0.05
N LEU A 78 8.55 -14.17 0.05
CA LEU A 78 7.30 -14.86 -0.25
C LEU A 78 7.29 -15.16 -1.76
N ASN A 79 7.36 -16.43 -2.13
CA ASN A 79 7.25 -16.82 -3.53
C ASN A 79 5.76 -16.93 -3.87
N VAL A 80 5.10 -15.79 -4.08
CA VAL A 80 3.64 -15.74 -4.32
C VAL A 80 3.34 -15.57 -5.78
N SER A 81 2.25 -16.17 -6.23
CA SER A 81 1.77 -15.99 -7.59
C SER A 81 1.21 -14.58 -7.84
N VAL A 82 1.18 -14.14 -9.10
CA VAL A 82 0.48 -12.90 -9.51
C VAL A 82 -0.98 -12.88 -9.01
N GLN A 83 -1.65 -14.04 -9.04
CA GLN A 83 -3.01 -14.22 -8.53
C GLN A 83 -3.10 -13.99 -7.01
N GLU A 84 -2.18 -14.56 -6.24
CA GLU A 84 -2.11 -14.35 -4.80
C GLU A 84 -1.76 -12.90 -4.44
N LEU A 85 -0.84 -12.29 -5.18
CA LEU A 85 -0.48 -10.89 -4.99
C LEU A 85 -1.70 -9.97 -5.17
N SER A 86 -2.50 -10.19 -6.21
CA SER A 86 -3.75 -9.47 -6.47
C SER A 86 -4.77 -9.59 -5.31
N ASN A 87 -4.78 -10.72 -4.61
CA ASN A 87 -5.63 -10.93 -3.42
C ASN A 87 -5.06 -10.30 -2.14
N MET A 88 -3.73 -10.21 -2.00
CA MET A 88 -3.07 -9.65 -0.83
C MET A 88 -3.05 -8.13 -0.83
N LEU A 89 -2.84 -7.48 -1.99
CA LEU A 89 -2.70 -6.03 -2.08
C LEU A 89 -3.92 -5.26 -1.53
N PRO A 90 -5.18 -5.63 -1.83
CA PRO A 90 -6.35 -4.99 -1.22
C PRO A 90 -6.35 -5.12 0.31
N ARG A 91 -6.07 -6.33 0.83
CA ARG A 91 -6.01 -6.59 2.29
C ARG A 91 -4.91 -5.78 2.97
N ALA A 92 -3.75 -5.64 2.32
CA ALA A 92 -2.65 -4.84 2.82
C ALA A 92 -3.06 -3.36 2.95
N LYS A 93 -3.85 -2.83 2.00
CA LYS A 93 -4.39 -1.46 2.08
C LYS A 93 -5.25 -1.25 3.32
N ASP A 94 -6.12 -2.22 3.63
CA ASP A 94 -7.03 -2.13 4.77
C ASP A 94 -6.29 -2.25 6.10
N LEU A 95 -5.24 -3.06 6.16
CA LEU A 95 -4.34 -3.14 7.32
C LEU A 95 -3.54 -1.83 7.49
N LEU A 96 -2.98 -1.28 6.42
CA LEU A 96 -2.23 -0.02 6.47
C LEU A 96 -3.10 1.17 6.92
N LYS A 97 -4.38 1.20 6.55
CA LYS A 97 -5.35 2.19 7.06
C LYS A 97 -5.66 2.02 8.54
N LYS A 98 -5.54 0.80 9.07
CA LYS A 98 -5.84 0.47 10.46
C LYS A 98 -4.64 0.67 11.37
N ASP A 99 -3.44 0.57 10.81
CA ASP A 99 -2.14 0.81 11.46
C ASP A 99 -1.66 2.26 11.34
N GLU A 100 -2.39 3.16 10.67
CA GLU A 100 -2.12 4.59 10.81
C GLU A 100 -2.39 4.94 12.28
N PRO A 101 -1.36 5.25 13.10
CA PRO A 101 -1.64 5.80 14.41
C PRO A 101 -2.39 7.08 14.10
N VAL A 102 -3.61 7.19 14.63
CA VAL A 102 -4.34 8.45 14.71
C VAL A 102 -3.36 9.44 15.31
N VAL A 103 -2.68 10.22 14.46
CA VAL A 103 -1.82 11.30 14.89
C VAL A 103 -2.80 12.35 15.36
N MET A 104 -3.24 12.21 16.62
CA MET A 104 -3.89 13.30 17.32
C MET A 104 -2.99 14.50 17.14
N LEU A 105 -3.51 15.49 16.43
CA LEU A 105 -3.00 16.85 16.35
C LEU A 105 -2.65 17.31 17.77
N VAL A 106 -1.39 17.14 18.17
CA VAL A 106 -0.81 17.96 19.23
C VAL A 106 -0.29 19.19 18.52
N GLU A 107 -1.20 20.13 18.27
CA GLU A 107 -0.81 21.51 17.99
C GLU A 107 0.02 22.00 19.19
N THR A 108 1.28 22.31 18.89
CA THR A 108 2.19 22.90 19.86
C THR A 108 2.12 24.43 19.76
N ASN A 109 1.90 25.03 20.94
CA ASN A 109 2.41 26.32 21.41
C ASN A 109 1.58 27.60 21.15
N LYS A 110 1.09 28.23 22.24
CA LYS A 110 1.73 29.41 22.86
C LYS A 110 0.99 29.94 24.12
N THR A 111 1.72 29.95 25.24
CA THR A 111 1.71 30.94 26.34
C THR A 111 0.38 31.51 26.84
N GLY A 112 -0.12 30.96 27.95
CA GLY A 112 -1.02 31.63 28.89
C GLY A 112 -0.62 31.33 30.33
N LYS A 113 0.12 32.24 30.97
CA LYS A 113 0.39 32.20 32.42
C LYS A 113 -0.93 32.05 33.18
N LYS A 114 -1.06 31.00 34.00
CA LYS A 114 -1.83 31.04 35.27
C LYS A 114 -1.43 29.86 36.17
N LYS A 115 -0.57 30.16 37.17
CA LYS A 115 -0.38 29.34 38.37
C LYS A 115 -1.75 29.06 39.00
N ARG A 116 -2.15 27.80 39.19
CA ARG A 116 -3.03 27.39 40.31
C ARG A 116 -2.76 25.95 40.78
N LYS A 117 -2.09 25.89 41.92
CA LYS A 117 -2.13 24.95 43.05
C LYS A 117 -2.51 23.48 42.78
N ALA A 118 -1.54 22.62 43.10
CA ALA A 118 -1.74 21.21 43.43
C ALA A 118 -2.81 21.03 44.53
N LYS A 119 -3.74 20.10 44.30
CA LYS A 119 -4.51 19.42 45.35
C LYS A 119 -4.44 17.91 45.10
N LYS A 120 -3.72 17.20 45.96
CA LYS A 120 -3.99 15.82 46.38
C LYS A 120 -4.19 15.87 47.91
N PRO A 121 -4.79 14.87 48.58
CA PRO A 121 -5.80 13.89 48.17
C PRO A 121 -7.05 13.96 49.10
N GLN A 122 -8.13 13.25 48.75
CA GLN A 122 -9.26 13.02 49.65
C GLN A 122 -8.82 12.27 50.91
N LYS A 123 -9.05 12.87 52.08
CA LYS A 123 -9.12 12.16 53.37
C LYS A 123 -10.53 12.33 53.93
N LYS A 124 -11.16 11.19 54.22
CA LYS A 124 -12.45 11.04 54.90
C LYS A 124 -12.47 11.83 56.22
N THR A 125 -13.61 12.44 56.54
CA THR A 125 -14.24 12.49 57.88
C THR A 125 -15.48 13.38 57.83
N THR A 126 -16.66 12.76 57.70
CA THR A 126 -17.93 13.35 58.13
C THR A 126 -18.14 12.98 59.60
N LYS A 127 -18.22 13.99 60.48
CA LYS A 127 -18.83 13.92 61.82
C LYS A 127 -20.17 14.72 61.78
N PRO A 128 -20.93 14.75 62.87
CA PRO A 128 -21.95 13.83 63.34
C PRO A 128 -23.38 14.31 62.97
N LYS A 129 -24.39 13.45 63.15
CA LYS A 129 -25.81 13.83 63.07
C LYS A 129 -26.32 14.17 64.47
N LYS A 130 -27.15 15.21 64.50
CA LYS A 130 -27.87 15.81 65.62
C LYS A 130 -28.66 14.80 66.44
#